data_AF-A0A5C8VHD6-F1
#
_entry.id   AF-A0A5C8VHD6-F1
#
_cell.length_a   1.000
_cell.length_b   1.000
_cell.length_c   1.000
_cell.angle_alpha   90.00
_cell.angle_beta   90.00
_cell.angle_gamma   90.00
#
_symmetry.space_group_name_H-M   'P 1'
#
loop_
_entity.id
_entity.type
_entity.pdbx_description
1 polymer ?
#
loop_
_entity_poly.entity_id
_entity_poly.type
_entity_poly.pdbx_seq_one_letter_code
_entity_poly.pdbx_strand_id
1 'polypeptide(L)'
;MLVMPVGRRPWQAAMGDEIDDEFVLPFPIEFMIQETPRSHQSKNVKAKEEWKLMVRRAAKDCIDAHREFTLLDDRPIAVKRLYFSPSTMEGDIDNIVKLILDGMLEVVYLDDRVIERVIAQKIEPGIIVEFASITEKLEEAARAGPPVVYIRIDDDLSWREAA
;
A
#
# COMPACT_ATOMS: atom_id res chain seq x y z
N MET A 1 -12.15 -36.20 -12.27
CA MET A 1 -12.26 -35.08 -11.32
C MET A 1 -11.72 -33.86 -12.04
N LEU A 2 -12.61 -33.02 -12.57
CA LEU A 2 -12.27 -31.89 -13.44
C LEU A 2 -12.07 -30.66 -12.54
N VAL A 3 -10.87 -30.08 -12.55
CA VAL A 3 -10.58 -28.83 -11.84
C VAL A 3 -11.17 -27.69 -12.68
N MET A 4 -12.17 -27.00 -12.13
CA MET A 4 -12.72 -25.79 -12.72
C MET A 4 -11.73 -24.63 -12.50
N PRO A 5 -11.44 -23.80 -13.52
CA PRO A 5 -10.73 -22.55 -13.30
C PRO A 5 -11.61 -21.64 -12.43
N VAL A 6 -10.97 -20.86 -11.54
CA VAL A 6 -11.62 -19.89 -10.66
C VAL A 6 -12.47 -18.95 -11.53
N GLY A 7 -13.78 -19.17 -11.48
CA GLY A 7 -14.73 -18.64 -12.44
C GLY A 7 -15.04 -17.17 -12.21
N ARG A 8 -15.19 -16.44 -13.32
CA ARG A 8 -15.77 -15.10 -13.38
C ARG A 8 -17.06 -15.02 -12.57
N ARG A 9 -17.23 -13.93 -11.82
CA ARG A 9 -18.46 -13.66 -11.06
C ARG A 9 -19.62 -13.33 -12.00
N PRO A 10 -20.89 -13.52 -11.59
CA PRO A 10 -22.07 -13.35 -12.45
C PRO A 10 -22.18 -11.96 -13.11
N TRP A 11 -21.61 -10.92 -12.51
CA TRP A 11 -21.61 -9.57 -13.06
C TRP A 11 -20.53 -9.35 -14.14
N GLN A 12 -19.43 -10.11 -14.14
CA GLN A 12 -18.41 -10.13 -15.22
C GLN A 12 -18.91 -10.84 -16.50
N ALA A 13 -20.06 -11.51 -16.44
CA ALA A 13 -20.72 -12.10 -17.60
C ALA A 13 -21.84 -11.21 -18.16
N ALA A 14 -22.33 -10.24 -17.37
CA ALA A 14 -23.43 -9.35 -17.74
C ALA A 14 -22.95 -7.99 -18.28
N MET A 15 -21.80 -7.52 -17.81
CA MET A 15 -21.02 -6.46 -18.43
C MET A 15 -19.93 -7.14 -19.24
N GLY A 16 -19.85 -6.86 -20.55
CA GLY A 16 -18.81 -7.40 -21.42
C GLY A 16 -17.41 -7.15 -20.87
N ASP A 17 -16.41 -7.84 -21.42
CA ASP A 17 -15.00 -7.90 -21.00
C ASP A 17 -14.23 -6.56 -20.94
N GLU A 18 -14.93 -5.43 -20.96
CA GLU A 18 -14.40 -4.08 -20.78
C GLU A 18 -14.99 -3.50 -19.49
N ILE A 19 -14.43 -3.86 -18.33
CA ILE A 19 -14.31 -2.81 -17.31
C ILE A 19 -13.31 -1.85 -17.93
N ASP A 20 -13.79 -0.70 -18.40
CA ASP A 20 -12.93 0.33 -18.96
C ASP A 20 -11.78 0.58 -17.95
N ASP A 21 -10.53 0.46 -18.40
CA ASP A 21 -9.34 0.72 -17.57
C ASP A 21 -9.41 2.13 -16.93
N GLU A 22 -10.26 3.00 -17.48
CA GLU A 22 -10.64 4.31 -16.94
C GLU A 22 -11.31 4.28 -15.56
N PHE A 23 -11.88 3.16 -15.12
CA PHE A 23 -12.52 3.07 -13.80
C PHE A 23 -11.72 2.27 -12.78
N VAL A 24 -10.68 1.53 -13.18
CA VAL A 24 -9.90 0.74 -12.22
C VAL A 24 -8.79 1.56 -11.57
N LEU A 25 -8.35 1.15 -10.38
CA LEU A 25 -7.36 1.89 -9.60
C LEU A 25 -6.03 2.02 -10.38
N PRO A 26 -5.55 3.26 -10.62
CA PRO A 26 -4.39 3.48 -11.47
C PRO A 26 -3.11 3.17 -10.70
N PHE A 27 -2.54 1.99 -10.90
CA PHE A 27 -1.23 1.66 -10.37
C PHE A 27 -0.10 2.23 -11.25
N PRO A 28 1.06 2.59 -10.67
CA PRO A 28 1.33 2.61 -9.23
C PRO A 28 0.68 3.81 -8.53
N ILE A 29 0.25 3.61 -7.28
CA ILE A 29 -0.13 4.73 -6.39
C ILE A 29 0.94 4.93 -5.32
N GLU A 30 1.22 6.20 -5.00
CA GLU A 30 2.26 6.59 -4.07
C GLU A 30 1.81 7.72 -3.15
N PHE A 31 2.01 7.53 -1.86
CA PHE A 31 1.71 8.56 -0.87
C PHE A 31 2.66 8.47 0.32
N MET A 32 2.67 9.52 1.13
CA MET A 32 3.45 9.57 2.36
C MET A 32 2.62 10.07 3.53
N ILE A 33 3.02 9.68 4.74
CA ILE A 33 2.44 10.10 6.00
C ILE A 33 3.57 10.59 6.90
N GLN A 34 3.56 11.87 7.27
CA GLN A 34 4.58 12.47 8.12
C GLN A 34 4.24 12.30 9.60
N GLU A 35 4.13 11.05 10.05
CA GLU A 35 3.86 10.70 11.44
C GLU A 35 4.58 9.42 11.84
N THR A 36 4.71 9.19 13.15
CA THR A 36 5.30 7.95 13.65
C THR A 36 4.32 6.79 13.51
N PRO A 37 4.68 5.72 12.79
CA PRO A 37 3.83 4.55 12.67
C PRO A 37 3.56 3.86 14.01
N ARG A 38 2.38 3.27 14.14
CA ARG A 38 2.00 2.54 15.35
C ARG A 38 2.23 1.04 15.18
N SER A 39 2.70 0.40 16.26
CA SER A 39 2.80 -1.07 16.33
C SER A 39 1.42 -1.67 16.59
N HIS A 40 1.07 -2.74 15.87
CA HIS A 40 -0.15 -3.51 16.08
C HIS A 40 -0.25 -4.10 17.51
N GLN A 41 0.89 -4.45 18.10
CA GLN A 41 0.98 -4.97 19.47
C GLN A 41 0.81 -3.90 20.56
N SER A 42 0.72 -2.62 20.18
CA SER A 42 0.40 -1.56 21.14
C SER A 42 -0.94 -1.83 21.83
N LYS A 43 -0.96 -1.66 23.16
CA LYS A 43 -2.16 -1.76 23.98
C LYS A 43 -3.11 -0.58 23.77
N ASN A 44 -2.63 0.51 23.16
CA ASN A 44 -3.44 1.69 22.88
C ASN A 44 -4.28 1.50 21.61
N VAL A 45 -5.48 0.95 21.77
CA VAL A 45 -6.42 0.71 20.67
C VAL A 45 -6.77 1.99 19.91
N LYS A 46 -7.04 3.08 20.63
CA LYS A 46 -7.42 4.37 20.03
C LYS A 46 -6.33 4.87 19.06
N ALA A 47 -5.07 4.85 19.49
CA ALA A 47 -3.95 5.28 18.64
C ALA A 47 -3.77 4.39 17.40
N LYS A 48 -4.11 3.09 17.47
CA LYS A 48 -4.07 2.18 16.32
C LYS A 48 -5.17 2.51 15.31
N GLU A 49 -6.38 2.81 15.78
CA GLU A 49 -7.49 3.23 14.91
C GLU A 49 -7.22 4.59 14.26
N GLU A 50 -6.70 5.56 15.02
CA GLU A 50 -6.29 6.86 14.50
C GLU A 50 -5.21 6.71 13.41
N TRP A 51 -4.23 5.81 13.63
CA TRP A 51 -3.22 5.50 12.62
C TRP A 51 -3.82 4.89 11.35
N LYS A 52 -4.70 3.89 11.47
CA LYS A 52 -5.40 3.30 10.32
C LYS A 52 -6.19 4.36 9.55
N LEU A 53 -6.87 5.26 10.25
CA LEU A 53 -7.63 6.34 9.62
C LEU A 53 -6.73 7.33 8.86
N MET A 54 -5.55 7.65 9.40
CA MET A 54 -4.57 8.48 8.69
C MET A 54 -4.06 7.80 7.42
N VAL A 55 -3.77 6.49 7.48
CA VAL A 55 -3.38 5.71 6.30
C VAL A 55 -4.50 5.70 5.26
N ARG A 56 -5.74 5.42 5.70
CA ARG A 56 -6.92 5.40 4.84
C ARG A 56 -7.11 6.73 4.12
N ARG A 57 -7.00 7.84 4.87
CA ARG A 57 -7.15 9.18 4.33
C ARG A 57 -6.05 9.51 3.32
N ALA A 58 -4.79 9.25 3.65
CA ALA A 58 -3.68 9.53 2.74
C ALA A 58 -3.78 8.73 1.42
N ALA A 59 -4.17 7.45 1.51
CA ALA A 59 -4.43 6.63 0.33
C ALA A 59 -5.59 7.17 -0.50
N LYS A 60 -6.71 7.52 0.16
CA LYS A 60 -7.89 8.07 -0.51
C LYS A 60 -7.60 9.41 -1.17
N ASP A 61 -6.95 10.34 -0.48
CA ASP A 61 -6.57 11.65 -1.01
C ASP A 61 -5.66 11.50 -2.23
N CYS A 62 -4.76 10.50 -2.23
CA CYS A 62 -3.95 10.15 -3.39
C CYS A 62 -4.80 9.65 -4.57
N ILE A 63 -5.73 8.73 -4.34
CA ILE A 63 -6.61 8.17 -5.39
C ILE A 63 -7.51 9.27 -5.97
N ASP A 64 -8.16 10.05 -5.10
CA ASP A 64 -9.08 11.13 -5.47
C ASP A 64 -8.38 12.25 -6.27
N ALA A 65 -7.07 12.46 -6.04
CA ALA A 65 -6.27 13.39 -6.83
C ALA A 65 -6.04 12.92 -8.28
N HIS A 66 -6.14 11.62 -8.54
CA HIS A 66 -5.99 11.06 -9.88
C HIS A 66 -7.35 10.87 -10.57
N ARG A 67 -8.39 10.45 -9.83
CA ARG A 67 -9.73 10.14 -10.39
C ARG A 67 -10.85 10.44 -9.40
N GLU A 68 -11.98 10.95 -9.92
CA GLU A 68 -13.18 11.19 -9.13
C GLU A 68 -13.86 9.89 -8.67
N PHE A 69 -13.77 8.84 -9.49
CA PHE A 69 -14.34 7.52 -9.22
C PHE A 69 -13.33 6.42 -9.54
N THR A 70 -13.28 5.39 -8.70
CA THR A 70 -12.41 4.23 -8.88
C THR A 70 -13.08 2.98 -8.32
N LEU A 71 -13.03 1.89 -9.09
CA LEU A 71 -13.47 0.55 -8.72
C LEU A 71 -12.27 -0.23 -8.18
N LEU A 72 -12.48 -0.94 -7.08
CA LEU A 72 -11.53 -1.90 -6.54
C LEU A 72 -11.77 -3.26 -7.18
N ASP A 73 -10.71 -3.90 -7.66
CA ASP A 73 -10.75 -5.26 -8.19
C ASP A 73 -9.90 -6.22 -7.34
N ASP A 74 -9.75 -7.46 -7.82
CA ASP A 74 -9.03 -8.54 -7.13
C ASP A 74 -7.66 -8.84 -7.75
N ARG A 75 -7.09 -7.89 -8.51
CA ARG A 75 -5.76 -8.06 -9.09
C ARG A 75 -4.71 -8.17 -7.99
N PRO A 76 -3.69 -9.04 -8.12
CA PRO A 76 -2.65 -9.12 -7.12
C PRO A 76 -1.76 -7.89 -7.11
N ILE A 77 -1.33 -7.48 -5.93
CA ILE A 77 -0.56 -6.25 -5.71
C ILE A 77 0.69 -6.50 -4.86
N ALA A 78 1.64 -5.59 -5.01
CA ALA A 78 2.84 -5.48 -4.20
C ALA A 78 2.86 -4.13 -3.45
N VAL A 79 3.19 -4.17 -2.16
CA VAL A 79 3.32 -2.98 -1.31
C VAL A 79 4.78 -2.77 -0.96
N LYS A 80 5.33 -1.61 -1.29
CA LYS A 80 6.63 -1.15 -0.83
C LYS A 80 6.44 -0.04 0.20
N ARG A 81 7.08 -0.18 1.34
CA ARG A 81 7.02 0.76 2.45
C ARG A 81 8.41 1.12 2.93
N LEU A 82 8.68 2.42 3.00
CA LEU A 82 9.89 2.97 3.59
C LEU A 82 9.53 3.79 4.81
N TYR A 83 10.24 3.60 5.91
CA TYR A 83 10.07 4.41 7.12
C TYR A 83 11.36 5.18 7.42
N PHE A 84 11.30 6.49 7.25
CA PHE A 84 12.35 7.44 7.64
C PHE A 84 12.17 7.75 9.13
N SER A 85 12.99 7.12 9.96
CA SER A 85 12.88 7.22 11.41
C SER A 85 13.65 8.42 11.95
N PRO A 86 13.10 9.19 12.91
CA PRO A 86 13.79 10.35 13.50
C PRO A 86 14.88 9.92 14.50
N SER A 87 14.84 8.66 14.94
CA SER A 87 15.80 8.05 15.85
C SER A 87 16.02 6.59 15.49
N THR A 88 17.03 5.94 16.08
CA THR A 88 17.12 4.48 16.09
C THR A 88 15.83 3.92 16.69
N MET A 89 15.21 2.96 15.99
CA MET A 89 13.84 2.55 16.31
C MET A 89 13.80 1.36 17.26
N GLU A 90 13.06 1.49 18.37
CA GLU A 90 12.71 0.40 19.27
C GLU A 90 11.35 -0.20 18.86
N GLY A 91 11.37 -1.23 18.01
CA GLY A 91 10.16 -1.96 17.65
C GLY A 91 10.30 -2.79 16.38
N ASP A 92 9.41 -3.76 16.25
CA ASP A 92 9.45 -4.71 15.15
C ASP A 92 8.80 -4.12 13.88
N ILE A 93 9.47 -4.30 12.75
CA ILE A 93 9.06 -3.77 11.45
C ILE A 93 7.72 -4.39 11.00
N ASP A 94 7.54 -5.69 11.22
CA ASP A 94 6.34 -6.46 10.88
C ASP A 94 5.09 -5.95 11.62
N ASN A 95 5.23 -5.61 12.90
CA ASN A 95 4.14 -5.09 13.73
C ASN A 95 3.58 -3.76 13.22
N ILE A 96 4.39 -2.96 12.54
CA ILE A 96 3.95 -1.70 11.94
C ILE A 96 3.26 -1.94 10.59
N VAL A 97 3.79 -2.87 9.79
CA VAL A 97 3.27 -3.15 8.45
C VAL A 97 1.79 -3.48 8.51
N LYS A 98 1.37 -4.34 9.47
CA LYS A 98 -0.03 -4.77 9.58
C LYS A 98 -1.03 -3.63 9.64
N LEU A 99 -0.80 -2.60 10.48
CA LEU A 99 -1.76 -1.50 10.60
C LEU A 99 -1.81 -0.60 9.35
N ILE A 100 -0.76 -0.59 8.53
CA ILE A 100 -0.78 0.13 7.25
C ILE A 100 -1.64 -0.63 6.24
N LEU A 101 -1.47 -1.95 6.16
CA LEU A 101 -2.32 -2.78 5.31
C LEU A 101 -3.79 -2.72 5.76
N ASP A 102 -4.05 -2.83 7.07
CA ASP A 102 -5.41 -2.71 7.61
C ASP A 102 -6.04 -1.34 7.29
N GLY A 103 -5.23 -0.26 7.26
CA GLY A 103 -5.69 1.08 6.92
C GLY A 103 -6.06 1.27 5.45
N MET A 104 -5.49 0.47 4.55
CA MET A 104 -5.76 0.52 3.10
C MET A 104 -6.94 -0.35 2.66
N LEU A 105 -7.42 -1.25 3.53
CA LEU A 105 -8.57 -2.11 3.25
C LEU A 105 -9.81 -1.27 2.91
N GLU A 106 -10.57 -1.68 1.89
CA GLU A 106 -11.72 -1.01 1.28
C GLU A 106 -11.42 0.34 0.61
N VAL A 107 -10.15 0.76 0.53
CA VAL A 107 -9.72 1.96 -0.21
C VAL A 107 -8.78 1.62 -1.35
N VAL A 108 -7.89 0.64 -1.17
CA VAL A 108 -6.96 0.19 -2.21
C VAL A 108 -7.31 -1.22 -2.71
N TYR A 109 -7.88 -2.06 -1.84
CA TYR A 109 -8.32 -3.43 -2.15
C TYR A 109 -9.45 -3.86 -1.21
N LEU A 110 -10.24 -4.85 -1.63
CA LEU A 110 -11.36 -5.38 -0.84
C LEU A 110 -10.97 -6.50 0.12
N ASP A 111 -9.90 -7.24 -0.18
CA ASP A 111 -9.42 -8.39 0.58
C ASP A 111 -7.89 -8.34 0.62
N ASP A 112 -7.27 -8.48 1.80
CA ASP A 112 -5.81 -8.41 1.94
C ASP A 112 -5.09 -9.60 1.27
N ARG A 113 -5.83 -10.64 0.88
CA ARG A 113 -5.34 -11.78 0.10
C ARG A 113 -4.75 -11.42 -1.26
N VAL A 114 -5.12 -10.27 -1.82
CA VAL A 114 -4.53 -9.82 -3.09
C VAL A 114 -3.10 -9.31 -2.90
N ILE A 115 -2.67 -9.06 -1.66
CA ILE A 115 -1.31 -8.61 -1.36
C ILE A 115 -0.39 -9.82 -1.36
N GLU A 116 0.46 -9.91 -2.39
CA GLU A 116 1.35 -11.05 -2.54
C GLU A 116 2.80 -10.73 -2.17
N ARG A 117 3.15 -9.45 -2.13
CA ARG A 117 4.48 -8.98 -1.76
C ARG A 117 4.40 -7.75 -0.88
N VAL A 118 5.14 -7.79 0.23
CA VAL A 118 5.39 -6.62 1.06
C VAL A 118 6.88 -6.43 1.25
N ILE A 119 7.39 -5.27 0.84
CA ILE A 119 8.76 -4.82 1.10
C ILE A 119 8.68 -3.76 2.19
N ALA A 120 9.33 -4.03 3.33
CA ALA A 120 9.42 -3.07 4.41
C ALA A 120 10.90 -2.74 4.68
N GLN A 121 11.24 -1.46 4.65
CA GLN A 121 12.59 -0.98 4.95
C GLN A 121 12.51 0.19 5.92
N LYS A 122 13.35 0.14 6.96
CA LYS A 122 13.59 1.24 7.87
C LYS A 122 14.86 1.97 7.44
N ILE A 123 14.82 3.30 7.49
CA ILE A 123 15.93 4.19 7.22
C ILE A 123 16.18 4.98 8.50
N GLU A 124 17.30 4.71 9.16
CA GLU A 124 17.68 5.36 10.41
C GLU A 124 18.55 6.59 10.17
N PRO A 125 18.61 7.53 11.13
CA PRO A 125 19.47 8.70 11.01
C PRO A 125 20.93 8.32 10.74
N GLY A 126 21.56 9.00 9.78
CA GLY A 126 22.96 8.79 9.42
C GLY A 126 23.20 7.62 8.46
N ILE A 127 22.17 6.86 8.08
CA ILE A 127 22.29 5.81 7.06
C ILE A 127 22.10 6.41 5.67
N ILE A 128 23.10 6.22 4.80
CA ILE A 128 23.00 6.57 3.38
C ILE A 128 22.29 5.41 2.67
N VAL A 129 21.22 5.73 1.96
CA VAL A 129 20.46 4.77 1.15
C VAL A 129 20.50 5.23 -0.29
N GLU A 130 20.85 4.31 -1.18
CA GLU A 130 20.83 4.54 -2.63
C GLU A 130 19.59 3.87 -3.22
N PHE A 131 18.85 4.61 -4.03
CA PHE A 131 17.73 4.09 -4.80
C PHE A 131 18.12 4.05 -6.27
N ALA A 132 17.96 2.88 -6.91
CA ALA A 132 18.23 2.74 -8.35
C ALA A 132 17.31 3.61 -9.22
N SER A 133 16.12 3.94 -8.70
CA SER A 133 15.18 4.89 -9.28
C SER A 133 14.45 5.60 -8.14
N ILE A 134 14.28 6.91 -8.25
CA ILE A 134 13.53 7.73 -7.31
C ILE A 134 12.33 8.34 -8.03
N THR A 135 11.16 8.22 -7.42
CA THR A 135 9.92 8.86 -7.88
C THR A 135 9.79 10.23 -7.22
N GLU A 136 8.99 11.14 -7.79
CA GLU A 136 8.79 12.47 -7.20
C GLU A 136 8.27 12.38 -5.75
N LYS A 137 7.35 11.44 -5.48
CA LYS A 137 6.79 11.23 -4.14
C LYS A 137 7.81 10.64 -3.16
N LEU A 138 8.70 9.76 -3.62
CA LEU A 138 9.79 9.22 -2.79
C LEU A 138 10.83 10.31 -2.48
N GLU A 139 11.15 11.16 -3.45
CA GLU A 139 12.03 12.30 -3.23
C GLU A 139 11.43 13.28 -2.23
N GLU A 140 10.14 13.59 -2.35
CA GLU A 140 9.40 14.40 -1.39
C GLU A 140 9.49 13.81 0.02
N ALA A 141 9.24 12.49 0.16
CA ALA A 141 9.32 11.80 1.45
C ALA A 141 10.73 11.79 2.05
N ALA A 142 11.77 11.66 1.22
CA ALA A 142 13.16 11.69 1.66
C ALA A 142 13.61 13.10 2.09
N ARG A 143 13.03 14.15 1.49
CA ARG A 143 13.27 15.56 1.86
C ARG A 143 12.42 16.00 3.05
N ALA A 144 11.27 15.37 3.26
CA ALA A 144 10.42 15.62 4.41
C ALA A 144 11.18 15.25 5.70
N GLY A 145 11.17 16.15 6.68
CA GLY A 145 11.82 15.88 7.97
C GLY A 145 11.16 14.67 8.65
N PRO A 146 11.93 13.69 9.15
CA PRO A 146 11.36 12.50 9.80
C PRO A 146 10.57 12.87 11.07
N PRO A 147 9.56 12.08 11.48
CA PRO A 147 9.18 10.77 10.94
C PRO A 147 8.37 10.83 9.65
N VAL A 148 8.72 9.99 8.67
CA VAL A 148 7.95 9.86 7.41
C VAL A 148 7.78 8.39 7.05
N VAL A 149 6.56 8.01 6.70
CA VAL A 149 6.22 6.71 6.11
C VAL A 149 5.85 6.92 4.66
N TYR A 150 6.69 6.44 3.74
CA TYR A 150 6.39 6.38 2.32
C TYR A 150 5.79 5.01 1.98
N ILE A 151 4.73 5.00 1.17
CA ILE A 151 4.02 3.81 0.72
C ILE A 151 3.84 3.90 -0.79
N ARG A 152 4.23 2.84 -1.49
CA ARG A 152 3.94 2.61 -2.91
C ARG A 152 3.21 1.29 -3.05
N ILE A 153 2.14 1.29 -3.83
CA ILE A 153 1.41 0.08 -4.22
C ILE A 153 1.54 -0.06 -5.73
N ASP A 154 1.84 -1.26 -6.18
CA ASP A 154 2.14 -1.62 -7.56
C ASP A 154 1.40 -2.91 -7.93
N ASP A 155 0.97 -3.06 -9.18
CA ASP A 155 0.46 -4.31 -9.74
C ASP A 155 1.49 -5.00 -10.67
N ASP A 156 2.74 -4.50 -10.71
CA ASP A 156 3.84 -5.19 -11.38
C ASP A 156 4.23 -6.48 -10.63
N LEU A 157 3.85 -7.60 -11.24
CA LEU A 157 4.17 -8.95 -10.81
C LEU A 157 5.36 -9.54 -11.57
N SER A 158 6.22 -8.73 -12.19
CA SER A 158 7.42 -9.15 -12.94
C SER A 158 8.39 -10.04 -12.14
N TRP A 159 8.28 -10.05 -10.82
CA TRP A 159 9.02 -10.94 -9.93
C TRP A 159 8.45 -12.36 -9.86
N ARG A 160 7.28 -12.62 -10.46
CA ARG A 160 6.65 -13.94 -10.55
C ARG A 160 7.14 -14.64 -11.81
N GLU A 161 7.68 -15.84 -11.64
CA GLU A 161 7.74 -16.82 -12.73
C GLU A 161 6.63 -17.83 -12.48
N ALA A 162 5.68 -17.94 -13.43
CA ALA A 162 4.71 -19.03 -13.40
C ALA A 162 5.43 -20.33 -13.78
N ALA A 163 5.44 -21.30 -12.86
CA ALA A 163 5.96 -22.64 -13.11
C ALA A 163 4.98 -23.48 -13.94
#